data_AF-A0A1B3P5G8-F1
#
_entry.id   AF-A0A1B3P5G8-F1
#
_cell.length_a   1.000
_cell.length_b   1.000
_cell.length_c   1.000
_cell.angle_alpha   90.00
_cell.angle_beta   90.00
_cell.angle_gamma   90.00
#
_symmetry.space_group_name_H-M   'P 1'
#
loop_
_entity.id
_entity.type
_entity.pdbx_description
1 polymer ?
#
loop_
_entity_poly.entity_id
_entity_poly.type
_entity_poly.pdbx_seq_one_letter_code
_entity_poly.pdbx_strand_id
1 'polypeptide(L)'
;MKNICLTVFLLIVITSCHAETDLEVMMIANVIHAMERPSAVIATLCWPLHKKVQLYSILAGENVVQINMMQILKPGHIPQRHSQDQHIVFLVDLGCPDIYKYFVRSKIENHFRSPFRWVIIDGLNNDTHKSIIPQSLSNIDVLLDAEVLIARPIDNSTYNLHLVYKISHTNNWKIEFYGNWSIEYGFQKAYQLIDSAALRRLNLNGYEIKICYVLTDNDSINHLTDGVNDHIDTITKVNFPTTNHLLDFLNAKRKYIFVETWGYRVNGTWNGMTGYLVREEVEIGGSPMFFTSERIAIVDYISSPTPTRSKFVFQQPKLSYENNLFLLSF
;
A
#
# COMPACT_ATOMS: atom_id res chain seq x y z
N MET A 1 75.21 3.09 49.43
CA MET A 1 73.79 2.72 49.50
C MET A 1 73.13 3.17 48.20
N LYS A 2 72.65 2.20 47.41
CA LYS A 2 71.96 2.39 46.13
C LYS A 2 70.48 2.69 46.41
N ASN A 3 69.92 3.72 45.77
CA ASN A 3 68.47 3.83 45.58
C ASN A 3 68.19 3.75 44.08
N ILE A 4 67.67 2.60 43.67
CA ILE A 4 67.17 2.32 42.32
C ILE A 4 65.71 2.76 42.32
N CYS A 5 65.39 3.82 41.55
CA CYS A 5 64.02 4.24 41.31
C CYS A 5 63.51 3.43 40.10
N LEU A 6 62.62 2.48 40.35
CA LEU A 6 61.99 1.64 39.33
C LEU A 6 60.70 2.32 38.87
N THR A 7 60.75 3.03 37.75
CA THR A 7 59.58 3.59 37.08
C THR A 7 58.95 2.51 36.19
N VAL A 8 57.83 1.95 36.64
CA VAL A 8 57.03 0.98 35.88
C VAL A 8 56.07 1.76 34.98
N PHE A 9 56.31 1.75 33.67
CA PHE A 9 55.40 2.27 32.67
C PHE A 9 54.35 1.18 32.36
N LEU A 10 53.11 1.40 32.81
CA LEU A 10 51.99 0.53 32.51
C LEU A 10 51.47 0.84 31.10
N LEU A 11 51.92 0.06 30.11
CA LEU A 11 51.38 0.08 28.75
C LEU A 11 49.99 -0.59 28.75
N ILE A 12 48.95 0.23 28.89
CA ILE A 12 47.57 -0.20 28.64
C ILE A 12 47.44 -0.32 27.12
N VAL A 13 47.53 -1.55 26.62
CA VAL A 13 47.13 -1.90 25.26
C VAL A 13 45.61 -1.78 25.23
N ILE A 14 45.12 -0.62 24.81
CA ILE A 14 43.72 -0.45 24.42
C ILE A 14 43.59 -1.19 23.10
N THR A 15 43.24 -2.47 23.16
CA THR A 15 42.69 -3.15 21.99
C THR A 15 41.37 -2.43 21.69
N SER A 16 41.38 -1.60 20.66
CA SER A 16 40.18 -1.09 20.03
C SER A 16 39.37 -2.30 19.58
N CYS A 17 38.42 -2.72 20.42
CA CYS A 17 37.42 -3.70 20.07
C CYS A 17 36.46 -3.01 19.11
N HIS A 18 36.86 -2.89 17.84
CA HIS A 18 35.91 -2.56 16.79
C HIS A 18 34.93 -3.72 16.74
N ALA A 19 33.71 -3.50 17.23
CA ALA A 19 32.62 -4.41 16.99
C ALA A 19 32.45 -4.49 15.47
N GLU A 20 32.81 -5.62 14.89
CA GLU A 20 32.61 -5.91 13.48
C GLU A 20 31.12 -5.73 13.20
N THR A 21 30.79 -4.71 12.40
CA THR A 21 29.40 -4.40 12.06
C THR A 21 28.88 -5.41 11.07
N ASP A 22 27.85 -6.14 11.46
CA ASP A 22 27.23 -7.15 10.60
C ASP A 22 26.68 -6.52 9.31
N LEU A 23 27.03 -7.11 8.17
CA LEU A 23 26.68 -6.58 6.85
C LEU A 23 25.16 -6.51 6.64
N GLU A 24 24.43 -7.53 7.07
CA GLU A 24 22.96 -7.57 7.02
C GLU A 24 22.33 -6.42 7.80
N VAL A 25 22.89 -6.08 8.95
CA VAL A 25 22.41 -5.00 9.82
C VAL A 25 22.59 -3.65 9.12
N MET A 26 23.78 -3.42 8.54
CA MET A 26 24.07 -2.18 7.80
C MET A 26 23.19 -2.03 6.56
N MET A 27 23.01 -3.12 5.81
CA MET A 27 22.15 -3.15 4.62
C MET A 27 20.71 -2.72 4.95
N ILE A 28 20.09 -3.32 5.96
CA ILE A 28 18.72 -3.00 6.35
C ILE A 28 18.60 -1.55 6.81
N ALA A 29 19.54 -1.09 7.64
CA ALA A 29 19.53 0.28 8.12
C ALA A 29 19.62 1.28 6.95
N ASN A 30 20.55 1.06 6.02
CA ASN A 30 20.69 1.91 4.83
C ASN A 30 19.42 1.91 3.98
N VAL A 31 18.82 0.74 3.76
CA VAL A 31 17.58 0.61 2.98
C VAL A 31 16.43 1.35 3.63
N ILE A 32 16.24 1.22 4.96
CA ILE A 32 15.18 1.91 5.71
C ILE A 32 15.40 3.43 5.68
N HIS A 33 16.63 3.91 5.90
CA HIS A 33 16.94 5.33 5.83
C HIS A 33 16.73 5.90 4.42
N ALA A 34 17.10 5.16 3.38
CA ALA A 34 16.92 5.56 1.98
C ALA A 34 15.45 5.58 1.52
N MET A 35 14.51 5.05 2.32
CA MET A 35 13.08 5.21 2.03
C MET A 35 12.59 6.64 2.28
N GLU A 36 13.34 7.46 3.03
CA GLU A 36 12.99 8.85 3.37
C GLU A 36 11.56 8.99 3.92
N ARG A 37 11.08 7.99 4.68
CA ARG A 37 9.76 7.98 5.32
C ARG A 37 9.87 7.53 6.79
N PRO A 38 9.12 8.14 7.73
CA PRO A 38 9.12 7.71 9.14
C PRO A 38 8.84 6.22 9.26
N SER A 39 9.64 5.49 10.05
CA SER A 39 9.62 4.03 10.02
C SER A 39 9.50 3.40 11.43
N ALA A 40 8.32 2.88 11.75
CA ALA A 40 8.08 2.02 12.90
C ALA A 40 8.33 0.55 12.51
N VAL A 41 9.55 0.07 12.76
CA VAL A 41 10.02 -1.26 12.36
C VAL A 41 9.50 -2.34 13.31
N ILE A 42 8.68 -3.25 12.80
CA ILE A 42 8.24 -4.46 13.48
C ILE A 42 9.06 -5.62 12.95
N ALA A 43 10.02 -6.07 13.77
CA ALA A 43 11.05 -7.01 13.36
C ALA A 43 10.78 -8.43 13.88
N THR A 44 10.64 -9.39 12.97
CA THR A 44 10.63 -10.83 13.24
C THR A 44 11.95 -11.42 12.73
N LEU A 45 12.97 -11.37 13.60
CA LEU A 45 14.36 -11.75 13.28
C LEU A 45 14.84 -12.89 14.17
N CYS A 46 15.51 -13.88 13.59
CA CYS A 46 16.12 -15.00 14.32
C CYS A 46 17.60 -14.78 14.60
N TRP A 47 17.98 -13.51 14.59
CA TRP A 47 19.33 -13.06 14.89
C TRP A 47 19.67 -13.15 16.38
N PRO A 48 20.97 -13.26 16.70
CA PRO A 48 21.45 -13.15 18.07
C PRO A 48 21.19 -11.74 18.63
N LEU A 49 21.15 -11.62 19.95
CA LEU A 49 20.77 -10.37 20.64
C LEU A 49 21.67 -9.19 20.25
N HIS A 50 22.97 -9.42 20.05
CA HIS A 50 23.92 -8.35 19.69
C HIS A 50 23.55 -7.70 18.34
N LYS A 51 23.22 -8.48 17.30
CA LYS A 51 22.78 -7.95 15.99
C LYS A 51 21.50 -7.12 16.11
N LYS A 52 20.55 -7.59 16.93
CA LYS A 52 19.28 -6.89 17.16
C LYS A 52 19.49 -5.53 17.84
N VAL A 53 20.34 -5.48 18.86
CA VAL A 53 20.70 -4.24 19.57
C VAL A 53 21.48 -3.30 18.66
N GLN A 54 22.38 -3.85 17.84
CA GLN A 54 23.13 -3.06 16.86
C GLN A 54 22.20 -2.42 15.83
N LEU A 55 21.26 -3.18 15.26
CA LEU A 55 20.26 -2.64 14.32
C LEU A 55 19.42 -1.53 14.98
N TYR A 56 18.94 -1.76 16.21
CA TYR A 56 18.22 -0.76 16.98
C TYR A 56 19.04 0.52 17.15
N SER A 57 20.32 0.39 17.55
CA SER A 57 21.21 1.53 17.78
C SER A 57 21.48 2.34 16.51
N ILE A 58 21.61 1.69 15.35
CA ILE A 58 21.83 2.39 14.08
C ILE A 58 20.56 3.12 13.65
N LEU A 59 19.40 2.47 13.75
CA LEU A 59 18.12 3.07 13.37
C LEU A 59 17.71 4.23 14.28
N ALA A 60 18.09 4.20 15.56
CA ALA A 60 17.77 5.22 16.56
C ALA A 60 18.83 6.33 16.69
N GLY A 61 19.92 6.29 15.91
CA GLY A 61 21.06 7.19 16.05
C GLY A 61 20.75 8.69 15.89
N GLU A 62 21.64 9.54 16.41
CA GLU A 62 21.45 11.00 16.55
C GLU A 62 21.28 11.80 15.24
N ASN A 63 21.73 11.26 14.09
CA ASN A 63 21.66 11.94 12.78
C ASN A 63 20.48 11.48 11.90
N VAL A 64 19.49 10.80 12.48
CA VAL A 64 18.32 10.37 11.73
C VAL A 64 17.27 11.47 11.80
N VAL A 65 16.98 12.11 10.65
CA VAL A 65 15.97 13.18 10.49
C VAL A 65 14.54 12.67 10.77
N GLN A 66 14.37 11.34 10.91
CA GLN A 66 13.08 10.66 11.00
C GLN A 66 12.97 9.82 12.27
N ILE A 67 11.79 9.83 12.90
CA ILE A 67 11.52 9.01 14.08
C ILE A 67 11.42 7.56 13.64
N ASN A 68 12.41 6.76 14.02
CA ASN A 68 12.38 5.32 13.86
C ASN A 68 12.13 4.66 15.21
N MET A 69 11.03 3.93 15.32
CA MET A 69 10.74 3.08 16.48
C MET A 69 10.93 1.63 16.05
N MET A 70 11.51 0.78 16.89
CA MET A 70 11.67 -0.63 16.57
C MET A 70 11.10 -1.51 17.67
N GLN A 71 10.21 -2.41 17.27
CA GLN A 71 9.65 -3.46 18.13
C GLN A 71 10.11 -4.82 17.62
N ILE A 72 10.75 -5.61 18.47
CA ILE A 72 11.17 -6.97 18.15
C ILE A 72 10.09 -7.93 18.62
N LEU A 73 9.52 -8.70 17.69
CA LEU A 73 8.54 -9.73 18.00
C LEU A 73 9.17 -11.12 17.98
N LYS A 74 8.65 -12.00 18.82
CA LYS A 74 8.90 -13.44 18.69
C LYS A 74 8.14 -13.96 17.46
N PRO A 75 8.70 -14.92 16.69
CA PRO A 75 8.00 -15.55 15.58
C PRO A 75 6.59 -15.99 15.98
N GLY A 76 5.59 -15.69 15.15
CA GLY A 76 4.19 -16.06 15.35
C GLY A 76 3.32 -15.09 16.19
N HIS A 77 3.87 -14.01 16.74
CA HIS A 77 3.10 -12.98 17.47
C HIS A 77 2.70 -11.82 16.55
N ILE A 78 1.49 -11.26 16.76
CA ILE A 78 1.02 -10.05 16.05
C ILE A 78 1.58 -8.81 16.77
N PRO A 79 2.06 -7.78 16.05
CA PRO A 79 2.38 -6.48 16.65
C PRO A 79 1.17 -5.81 17.29
N GLN A 80 1.38 -5.22 18.47
CA GLN A 80 0.47 -4.19 18.97
C GLN A 80 0.77 -2.88 18.24
N ARG A 81 -0.24 -2.28 17.60
CA ARG A 81 -0.09 -1.06 16.81
C ARG A 81 0.02 0.15 17.75
N HIS A 82 1.25 0.57 18.04
CA HIS A 82 1.53 1.78 18.82
C HIS A 82 1.86 3.00 17.94
N SER A 83 1.88 2.82 16.62
CA SER A 83 2.20 3.84 15.62
C SER A 83 1.11 3.92 14.56
N GLN A 84 1.08 5.04 13.83
CA GLN A 84 0.27 5.20 12.64
C GLN A 84 0.62 4.16 11.57
N ASP A 85 -0.39 3.62 10.89
CA ASP A 85 -0.23 2.50 9.95
C ASP A 85 0.75 2.84 8.81
N GLN A 86 0.77 4.08 8.32
CA GLN A 86 1.67 4.51 7.24
C GLN A 86 3.16 4.54 7.62
N HIS A 87 3.47 4.53 8.91
CA HIS A 87 4.85 4.47 9.38
C HIS A 87 5.34 3.03 9.53
N ILE A 88 4.45 2.04 9.53
CA ILE A 88 4.83 0.66 9.87
C ILE A 88 5.66 -0.01 8.77
N VAL A 89 6.79 -0.59 9.18
CA VAL A 89 7.67 -1.40 8.33
C VAL A 89 7.82 -2.78 8.96
N PHE A 90 7.37 -3.82 8.29
CA PHE A 90 7.59 -5.20 8.70
C PHE A 90 8.95 -5.68 8.21
N LEU A 91 9.81 -6.06 9.14
CA LEU A 91 11.13 -6.62 8.83
C LEU A 91 11.12 -8.10 9.19
N VAL A 92 11.34 -8.98 8.21
CA VAL A 92 11.25 -10.44 8.42
C VAL A 92 12.47 -11.13 7.82
N ASP A 93 13.05 -12.04 8.60
CA ASP A 93 14.12 -12.94 8.16
C ASP A 93 13.54 -14.30 7.76
N LEU A 94 13.70 -14.71 6.49
CA LEU A 94 13.23 -15.99 5.94
C LEU A 94 13.86 -17.23 6.58
N GLY A 95 14.99 -17.08 7.29
CA GLY A 95 15.64 -18.17 8.03
C GLY A 95 14.94 -18.54 9.34
N CYS A 96 13.98 -17.74 9.81
CA CYS A 96 13.21 -18.04 11.01
C CYS A 96 12.29 -19.27 10.88
N PRO A 97 12.07 -20.04 11.97
CA PRO A 97 11.02 -21.04 12.00
C PRO A 97 9.62 -20.38 11.97
N ASP A 98 8.64 -21.10 11.42
CA ASP A 98 7.21 -20.72 11.41
C ASP A 98 6.82 -19.42 10.67
N ILE A 99 7.66 -18.90 9.77
CA ILE A 99 7.36 -17.68 8.99
C ILE A 99 6.10 -17.82 8.15
N TYR A 100 5.87 -19.00 7.57
CA TYR A 100 4.67 -19.24 6.79
C TYR A 100 3.40 -18.93 7.60
N LYS A 101 3.35 -19.35 8.88
CA LYS A 101 2.22 -19.04 9.77
C LYS A 101 2.13 -17.54 10.04
N TYR A 102 3.26 -16.86 10.24
CA TYR A 102 3.29 -15.40 10.43
C TYR A 102 2.73 -14.66 9.22
N PHE A 103 3.12 -15.06 8.01
CA PHE A 103 2.61 -14.48 6.78
C PHE A 103 1.13 -14.76 6.55
N VAL A 104 0.64 -15.98 6.81
CA VAL A 104 -0.80 -16.29 6.74
C VAL A 104 -1.60 -15.44 7.72
N ARG A 105 -1.09 -15.24 8.95
CA ARG A 105 -1.72 -14.37 9.94
C ARG A 105 -1.72 -12.90 9.50
N SER A 106 -0.61 -12.43 8.94
CA SER A 106 -0.48 -11.07 8.41
C SER A 106 -1.40 -10.84 7.20
N LYS A 107 -1.67 -11.87 6.40
CA LYS A 107 -2.68 -11.84 5.32
C LYS A 107 -4.09 -11.62 5.88
N ILE A 108 -4.48 -12.33 6.93
CA ILE A 108 -5.80 -12.19 7.58
C ILE A 108 -6.00 -10.76 8.11
N GLU A 109 -4.94 -10.15 8.63
CA GLU A 109 -4.94 -8.78 9.15
C GLU A 109 -4.74 -7.69 8.06
N ASN A 110 -4.76 -8.08 6.77
CA ASN A 110 -4.56 -7.19 5.62
C ASN A 110 -3.25 -6.38 5.63
N HIS A 111 -2.17 -6.92 6.23
CA HIS A 111 -0.88 -6.23 6.29
C HIS A 111 -0.12 -6.18 4.96
N PHE A 112 -0.53 -6.95 3.95
CA PHE A 112 0.05 -6.93 2.60
C PHE A 112 -0.63 -5.91 1.66
N ARG A 113 -1.26 -4.87 2.23
CA ARG A 113 -1.88 -3.75 1.51
C ARG A 113 -1.22 -2.43 1.91
N SER A 114 -1.42 -1.40 1.10
CA SER A 114 -1.06 -0.03 1.49
C SER A 114 -1.75 0.34 2.82
N PRO A 115 -1.09 1.07 3.74
CA PRO A 115 0.19 1.76 3.58
C PRO A 115 1.39 1.01 4.17
N PHE A 116 1.26 -0.28 4.47
CA PHE A 116 2.31 -1.06 5.11
C PHE A 116 3.48 -1.35 4.17
N ARG A 117 4.69 -1.33 4.72
CA ARG A 117 5.93 -1.66 4.00
C ARG A 117 6.53 -2.94 4.54
N TRP A 118 7.06 -3.77 3.65
CA TRP A 118 7.70 -5.04 4.01
C TRP A 118 9.14 -5.07 3.49
N VAL A 119 10.06 -5.47 4.37
CA VAL A 119 11.45 -5.80 4.05
C VAL A 119 11.67 -7.25 4.47
N ILE A 120 11.86 -8.11 3.50
CA ILE A 120 12.02 -9.56 3.68
C ILE A 120 13.47 -9.91 3.31
N ILE A 121 14.19 -10.50 4.26
CA ILE A 121 15.58 -10.91 4.08
C ILE A 121 15.57 -12.37 3.64
N ASP A 122 16.15 -12.65 2.47
CA ASP A 122 16.36 -14.00 1.95
C ASP A 122 17.78 -14.46 2.26
N GLY A 123 17.93 -15.71 2.67
CA GLY A 123 19.22 -16.28 3.03
C GLY A 123 20.06 -16.63 1.79
N LEU A 124 21.38 -16.67 1.98
CA LEU A 124 22.34 -17.10 0.96
C LEU A 124 22.10 -18.58 0.64
N ASN A 125 21.55 -18.85 -0.54
CA ASN A 125 21.30 -20.21 -1.02
C ASN A 125 22.15 -20.44 -2.26
N ASN A 126 22.95 -21.52 -2.26
CA ASN A 126 23.82 -21.90 -3.37
C ASN A 126 23.07 -22.32 -4.64
N ASP A 127 21.74 -22.32 -4.60
CA ASP A 127 20.90 -22.77 -5.70
C ASP A 127 20.50 -21.57 -6.58
N THR A 128 21.32 -21.32 -7.60
CA THR A 128 21.17 -20.23 -8.58
C THR A 128 19.84 -20.30 -9.37
N HIS A 129 19.15 -21.43 -9.32
CA HIS A 129 17.86 -21.66 -9.98
C HIS A 129 16.63 -21.29 -9.13
N LYS A 130 16.81 -20.85 -7.87
CA LYS A 130 15.68 -20.52 -6.99
C LYS A 130 15.00 -19.22 -7.41
N SER A 131 13.69 -19.28 -7.65
CA SER A 131 12.87 -18.11 -7.98
C SER A 131 13.08 -16.97 -6.96
N ILE A 132 13.07 -15.73 -7.42
CA ILE A 132 13.15 -14.53 -6.57
C ILE A 132 12.02 -14.52 -5.53
N ILE A 133 10.87 -15.08 -5.89
CA ILE A 133 9.72 -15.21 -5.01
C ILE A 133 9.94 -16.38 -4.03
N PRO A 134 9.94 -16.13 -2.71
CA PRO A 134 9.96 -17.17 -1.69
C PRO A 134 8.69 -18.01 -1.74
N GLN A 135 8.83 -19.33 -1.56
CA GLN A 135 7.70 -20.25 -1.52
C GLN A 135 6.70 -19.89 -0.40
N SER A 136 7.18 -19.29 0.70
CA SER A 136 6.33 -18.80 1.79
C SER A 136 5.37 -17.68 1.39
N LEU A 137 5.63 -16.97 0.28
CA LEU A 137 4.76 -15.92 -0.24
C LEU A 137 3.80 -16.42 -1.32
N SER A 138 3.90 -17.67 -1.79
CA SER A 138 3.18 -18.13 -3.01
C SER A 138 1.65 -17.94 -2.92
N ASN A 139 1.09 -18.18 -1.73
CA ASN A 139 -0.35 -18.14 -1.45
C ASN A 139 -0.83 -16.78 -0.91
N ILE A 140 0.03 -15.77 -0.96
CA ILE A 140 -0.25 -14.42 -0.47
C ILE A 140 -0.56 -13.52 -1.65
N ASP A 141 -1.52 -12.65 -1.42
CA ASP A 141 -2.01 -11.70 -2.40
C ASP A 141 -1.31 -10.37 -2.15
N VAL A 142 -0.13 -10.24 -2.74
CA VAL A 142 0.62 -8.99 -2.77
C VAL A 142 0.22 -8.23 -4.02
N LEU A 143 -0.70 -7.27 -3.88
CA LEU A 143 -1.31 -6.56 -4.99
C LEU A 143 -0.54 -5.28 -5.35
N LEU A 144 -1.08 -4.50 -6.29
CA LEU A 144 -0.42 -3.37 -6.95
C LEU A 144 0.02 -2.24 -6.01
N ASP A 145 -0.72 -2.03 -4.93
CA ASP A 145 -0.48 -0.99 -3.92
C ASP A 145 0.52 -1.43 -2.84
N ALA A 146 0.82 -2.73 -2.77
CA ALA A 146 1.69 -3.29 -1.74
C ALA A 146 3.17 -2.96 -2.01
N GLU A 147 3.89 -2.60 -0.94
CA GLU A 147 5.35 -2.40 -0.95
C GLU A 147 6.05 -3.57 -0.27
N VAL A 148 6.34 -4.62 -1.03
CA VAL A 148 7.08 -5.80 -0.53
C VAL A 148 8.45 -5.88 -1.18
N LEU A 149 9.48 -5.59 -0.38
CA LEU A 149 10.87 -5.60 -0.76
C LEU A 149 11.55 -6.89 -0.30
N ILE A 150 12.22 -7.57 -1.21
CA ILE A 150 13.00 -8.78 -0.94
C ILE A 150 14.48 -8.43 -1.10
N ALA A 151 15.25 -8.56 -0.03
CA ALA A 151 16.69 -8.41 -0.02
C ALA A 151 17.33 -9.79 -0.16
N ARG A 152 18.05 -10.01 -1.26
CA ARG A 152 18.73 -11.28 -1.56
C ARG A 152 20.24 -11.04 -1.66
N PRO A 153 21.06 -11.80 -0.93
CA PRO A 153 22.50 -11.74 -1.10
C PRO A 153 22.91 -12.34 -2.46
N ILE A 154 23.83 -11.67 -3.15
CA ILE A 154 24.50 -12.21 -4.35
C ILE A 154 25.77 -12.94 -3.93
N ASP A 155 26.53 -12.30 -3.04
CA ASP A 155 27.74 -12.80 -2.41
C ASP A 155 27.72 -12.41 -0.92
N ASN A 156 28.81 -12.65 -0.20
CA ASN A 156 28.89 -12.33 1.23
C ASN A 156 28.91 -10.82 1.54
N SER A 157 29.04 -9.96 0.54
CA SER A 157 29.27 -8.51 0.65
C SER A 157 28.25 -7.64 -0.09
N THR A 158 27.42 -8.23 -0.96
CA THR A 158 26.50 -7.52 -1.83
C THR A 158 25.10 -8.12 -1.80
N TYR A 159 24.10 -7.24 -1.85
CA TYR A 159 22.68 -7.58 -1.86
C TYR A 159 21.97 -6.95 -3.04
N ASN A 160 21.10 -7.71 -3.69
CA ASN A 160 20.11 -7.20 -4.62
C ASN A 160 18.76 -7.10 -3.94
N LEU A 161 18.10 -5.96 -4.16
CA LEU A 161 16.79 -5.69 -3.61
C LEU A 161 15.75 -5.68 -4.72
N HIS A 162 14.65 -6.39 -4.53
CA HIS A 162 13.59 -6.54 -5.51
C HIS A 162 12.22 -6.27 -4.89
N LEU A 163 11.43 -5.40 -5.51
CA LEU A 163 10.01 -5.26 -5.17
C LEU A 163 9.21 -6.32 -5.91
N VAL A 164 8.24 -6.93 -5.23
CA VAL A 164 7.40 -8.00 -5.79
C VAL A 164 5.92 -7.68 -5.63
N TYR A 165 5.12 -8.00 -6.64
CA TYR A 165 3.67 -7.82 -6.62
C TYR A 165 2.98 -8.67 -7.69
N LYS A 166 1.64 -8.69 -7.67
CA LYS A 166 0.76 -9.25 -8.68
C LYS A 166 -0.30 -8.22 -9.07
N ILE A 167 -0.82 -8.32 -10.29
CA ILE A 167 -2.00 -7.54 -10.71
C ILE A 167 -3.26 -8.11 -10.05
N SER A 168 -3.38 -9.43 -10.01
CA SER A 168 -4.48 -10.14 -9.35
C SER A 168 -4.02 -11.48 -8.79
N HIS A 169 -4.88 -12.13 -8.03
CA HIS A 169 -4.70 -13.47 -7.47
C HIS A 169 -4.29 -14.53 -8.50
N THR A 170 -4.75 -14.41 -9.74
CA THR A 170 -4.52 -15.40 -10.81
C THR A 170 -3.32 -15.08 -11.70
N ASN A 171 -2.79 -13.85 -11.61
CA ASN A 171 -1.69 -13.41 -12.46
C ASN A 171 -0.33 -13.87 -11.89
N ASN A 172 0.66 -13.97 -12.78
CA ASN A 172 2.04 -14.22 -12.40
C ASN A 172 2.64 -13.04 -11.61
N TRP A 173 3.62 -13.35 -10.78
CA TRP A 173 4.41 -12.36 -10.07
C TRP A 173 5.16 -11.44 -11.03
N LYS A 174 5.12 -10.14 -10.73
CA LYS A 174 5.97 -9.12 -11.33
C LYS A 174 7.07 -8.75 -10.33
N ILE A 175 8.27 -8.52 -10.86
CA ILE A 175 9.48 -8.24 -10.08
C ILE A 175 10.07 -6.95 -10.63
N GLU A 176 10.30 -5.98 -9.74
CA GLU A 176 10.96 -4.71 -10.03
C GLU A 176 12.31 -4.69 -9.31
N PHE A 177 13.40 -4.38 -10.02
CA PHE A 177 14.70 -4.21 -9.37
C PHE A 177 14.73 -2.89 -8.60
N TYR A 178 14.90 -2.97 -7.28
CA TYR A 178 14.87 -1.80 -6.40
C TYR A 178 16.22 -1.10 -6.30
N GLY A 179 17.30 -1.87 -6.33
CA GLY A 179 18.65 -1.38 -6.19
C GLY A 179 19.57 -2.47 -5.69
N ASN A 180 20.84 -2.12 -5.59
CA ASN A 180 21.86 -2.95 -4.97
C ASN A 180 22.36 -2.28 -3.68
N TRP A 181 22.93 -3.10 -2.81
CA TRP A 181 23.68 -2.64 -1.66
C TRP A 181 25.04 -3.32 -1.66
N SER A 182 26.10 -2.56 -1.42
CA SER A 182 27.45 -3.09 -1.19
C SER A 182 28.09 -2.39 -0.01
N ILE A 183 29.13 -3.02 0.56
CA ILE A 183 29.89 -2.42 1.67
C ILE A 183 30.58 -1.11 1.28
N GLU A 184 31.04 -1.00 0.03
CA GLU A 184 31.81 0.15 -0.46
C GLU A 184 30.94 1.36 -0.80
N TYR A 185 29.76 1.11 -1.38
CA TYR A 185 28.92 2.17 -1.93
C TYR A 185 27.59 2.37 -1.17
N GLY A 186 27.30 1.53 -0.18
CA GLY A 186 26.03 1.55 0.52
C GLY A 186 24.86 1.16 -0.39
N PHE A 187 23.66 1.63 -0.06
CA PHE A 187 22.46 1.37 -0.86
C PHE A 187 22.40 2.33 -2.06
N GLN A 188 22.31 1.79 -3.27
CA GLN A 188 22.08 2.56 -4.48
C GLN A 188 20.72 2.20 -5.07
N LYS A 189 19.80 3.18 -5.05
CA LYS A 189 18.47 3.02 -5.61
C LYS A 189 18.53 3.01 -7.14
N ALA A 190 17.79 2.09 -7.76
CA ALA A 190 17.67 2.04 -9.21
C ALA A 190 16.98 3.31 -9.74
N TYR A 191 17.56 3.93 -10.77
CA TYR A 191 17.04 5.17 -11.38
C TYR A 191 15.57 5.04 -11.85
N GLN A 192 15.17 3.84 -12.28
CA GLN A 192 13.80 3.54 -12.73
C GLN A 192 12.75 3.63 -11.63
N LEU A 193 13.14 3.70 -10.35
CA LEU A 193 12.23 3.76 -9.20
C LEU A 193 12.17 5.12 -8.51
N ILE A 194 12.53 6.19 -9.23
CA ILE A 194 12.32 7.56 -8.77
C ILE A 194 10.81 7.86 -8.67
N ASP A 195 10.03 7.42 -9.65
CA ASP A 195 8.58 7.60 -9.67
C ASP A 195 7.86 6.79 -8.57
N SER A 196 6.63 7.17 -8.23
CA SER A 196 5.79 6.46 -7.25
C SER A 196 5.30 5.10 -7.76
N ALA A 197 4.94 4.19 -6.84
CA ALA A 197 4.45 2.85 -7.23
C ALA A 197 3.22 2.92 -8.14
N ALA A 198 2.33 3.89 -7.89
CA ALA A 198 1.15 4.13 -8.71
C ALA A 198 1.50 4.45 -10.18
N LEU A 199 2.52 5.28 -10.43
CA LEU A 199 2.93 5.65 -11.79
C LEU A 199 3.64 4.51 -12.52
N ARG A 200 4.48 3.75 -11.82
CA ARG A 200 5.22 2.65 -12.44
C ARG A 200 4.33 1.44 -12.75
N ARG A 201 3.28 1.24 -11.94
CA ARG A 201 2.36 0.09 -12.03
C ARG A 201 1.04 0.42 -12.72
N LEU A 202 1.00 1.51 -13.52
CA LEU A 202 -0.21 1.94 -14.24
C LEU A 202 -0.77 0.87 -15.19
N ASN A 203 0.09 0.08 -15.82
CA ASN A 203 -0.33 -0.88 -16.83
C ASN A 203 -0.79 -2.21 -16.22
N LEU A 204 -2.11 -2.46 -16.30
CA LEU A 204 -2.77 -3.67 -15.80
C LEU A 204 -2.78 -4.83 -16.80
N ASN A 205 -2.08 -4.71 -17.93
CA ASN A 205 -1.90 -5.75 -18.94
C ASN A 205 -3.22 -6.37 -19.44
N GLY A 206 -4.28 -5.57 -19.56
CA GLY A 206 -5.60 -6.02 -20.00
C GLY A 206 -6.35 -6.86 -18.96
N TYR A 207 -6.01 -6.75 -17.67
CA TYR A 207 -6.80 -7.33 -16.59
C TYR A 207 -8.24 -6.80 -16.61
N GLU A 208 -9.22 -7.68 -16.46
CA GLU A 208 -10.64 -7.32 -16.48
C GLU A 208 -11.09 -6.81 -15.12
N ILE A 209 -11.41 -5.52 -15.05
CA ILE A 209 -12.00 -4.88 -13.88
C ILE A 209 -13.52 -4.89 -14.02
N LYS A 210 -14.20 -5.40 -13.00
CA LYS A 210 -15.65 -5.41 -12.89
C LYS A 210 -16.12 -4.12 -12.23
N ILE A 211 -17.06 -3.47 -12.88
CA ILE A 211 -17.59 -2.18 -12.47
C ILE A 211 -19.08 -2.32 -12.29
N CYS A 212 -19.59 -1.90 -11.14
CA CYS A 212 -21.02 -1.85 -10.89
C CYS A 212 -21.56 -0.43 -11.11
N TYR A 213 -22.54 -0.29 -11.99
CA TYR A 213 -23.27 0.95 -12.25
C TYR A 213 -24.71 0.82 -11.78
N VAL A 214 -25.26 1.93 -11.30
CA VAL A 214 -26.67 2.04 -10.92
C VAL A 214 -27.46 2.68 -12.05
N LEU A 215 -28.46 1.98 -12.54
CA LEU A 215 -29.42 2.46 -13.54
C LEU A 215 -30.84 2.26 -13.00
N THR A 216 -31.60 3.35 -12.94
CA THR A 216 -32.99 3.34 -12.46
C THR A 216 -33.99 3.06 -13.57
N ASP A 217 -33.57 3.25 -14.82
CA ASP A 217 -34.34 2.92 -16.01
C ASP A 217 -33.58 1.90 -16.87
N ASN A 218 -34.30 0.88 -17.35
CA ASN A 218 -33.69 -0.21 -18.15
C ASN A 218 -33.16 0.28 -19.50
N ASP A 219 -33.78 1.30 -20.09
CA ASP A 219 -33.38 1.85 -21.39
C ASP A 219 -32.11 2.70 -21.28
N SER A 220 -31.74 3.15 -20.08
CA SER A 220 -30.49 3.89 -19.83
C SER A 220 -29.24 3.12 -20.28
N ILE A 221 -29.28 1.77 -20.34
CA ILE A 221 -28.17 0.94 -20.83
C ILE A 221 -27.79 1.30 -22.27
N ASN A 222 -28.78 1.63 -23.10
CA ASN A 222 -28.59 1.96 -24.51
C ASN A 222 -28.11 3.42 -24.71
N HIS A 223 -28.29 4.26 -23.70
CA HIS A 223 -28.17 5.71 -23.76
C HIS A 223 -27.14 6.27 -22.78
N LEU A 224 -26.05 5.53 -22.54
CA LEU A 224 -25.00 5.92 -21.57
C LEU A 224 -24.10 7.07 -22.05
N THR A 225 -24.06 7.34 -23.36
CA THR A 225 -23.10 8.29 -23.96
C THR A 225 -23.66 9.17 -25.09
N ASP A 226 -24.94 9.05 -25.43
CA ASP A 226 -25.52 9.65 -26.64
C ASP A 226 -26.38 10.91 -26.39
N GLY A 227 -26.60 11.28 -25.13
CA GLY A 227 -27.41 12.44 -24.76
C GLY A 227 -28.91 12.19 -24.69
N VAL A 228 -29.37 10.95 -24.89
CA VAL A 228 -30.80 10.61 -24.86
C VAL A 228 -31.26 10.42 -23.42
N ASN A 229 -32.39 11.03 -23.06
CA ASN A 229 -32.95 10.98 -21.70
C ASN A 229 -31.93 11.37 -20.62
N ASP A 230 -31.17 12.45 -20.84
CA ASP A 230 -30.11 12.92 -19.93
C ASP A 230 -30.57 13.27 -18.52
N HIS A 231 -31.87 13.54 -18.36
CA HIS A 231 -32.51 13.78 -17.06
C HIS A 231 -32.70 12.50 -16.23
N ILE A 232 -32.50 11.33 -16.84
CA ILE A 232 -32.56 10.00 -16.21
C ILE A 232 -31.14 9.46 -16.04
N ASP A 233 -30.84 8.95 -14.85
CA ASP A 233 -29.52 8.40 -14.48
C ASP A 233 -28.34 9.34 -14.79
N THR A 234 -28.56 10.65 -14.76
CA THR A 234 -27.61 11.69 -15.17
C THR A 234 -26.23 11.50 -14.56
N ILE A 235 -26.17 11.17 -13.26
CA ILE A 235 -24.92 11.01 -12.52
C ILE A 235 -24.14 9.78 -12.99
N THR A 236 -24.82 8.69 -13.34
CA THR A 236 -24.21 7.50 -13.93
C THR A 236 -23.73 7.79 -15.36
N LYS A 237 -24.57 8.41 -16.20
CA LYS A 237 -24.24 8.74 -17.59
C LYS A 237 -23.04 9.69 -17.69
N VAL A 238 -22.92 10.66 -16.78
CA VAL A 238 -21.75 11.56 -16.72
C VAL A 238 -20.48 10.82 -16.29
N ASN A 239 -20.57 9.89 -15.32
CA ASN A 239 -19.38 9.23 -14.78
C ASN A 239 -18.92 8.00 -15.57
N PHE A 240 -19.82 7.39 -16.35
CA PHE A 240 -19.53 6.24 -17.22
C PHE A 240 -18.36 6.49 -18.19
N PRO A 241 -18.33 7.55 -19.02
CA PRO A 241 -17.20 7.83 -19.90
C PRO A 241 -15.91 8.12 -19.13
N THR A 242 -15.98 8.85 -18.01
CA THR A 242 -14.79 9.17 -17.22
C THR A 242 -14.15 7.94 -16.59
N THR A 243 -14.96 7.03 -16.04
CA THR A 243 -14.48 5.76 -15.50
C THR A 243 -13.89 4.89 -16.60
N ASN A 244 -14.51 4.87 -17.79
CA ASN A 244 -13.97 4.12 -18.91
C ASN A 244 -12.62 4.68 -19.36
N HIS A 245 -12.47 5.99 -19.50
CA HIS A 245 -11.19 6.62 -19.83
C HIS A 245 -10.10 6.36 -18.79
N LEU A 246 -10.44 6.32 -17.50
CA LEU A 246 -9.50 5.90 -16.46
C LEU A 246 -8.99 4.47 -16.71
N LEU A 247 -9.89 3.56 -17.10
CA LEU A 247 -9.49 2.19 -17.40
C LEU A 247 -8.73 2.06 -18.74
N ASP A 248 -8.95 2.95 -19.71
CA ASP A 248 -8.10 3.04 -20.91
C ASP A 248 -6.67 3.41 -20.52
N PHE A 249 -6.54 4.43 -19.65
CA PHE A 249 -5.26 4.91 -19.14
C PHE A 249 -4.50 3.82 -18.37
N LEU A 250 -5.22 2.95 -17.65
CA LEU A 250 -4.64 1.81 -16.92
C LEU A 250 -4.42 0.56 -17.79
N ASN A 251 -4.75 0.60 -19.09
CA ASN A 251 -4.73 -0.56 -19.99
C ASN A 251 -5.48 -1.76 -19.39
N ALA A 252 -6.73 -1.54 -18.95
CA ALA A 252 -7.58 -2.54 -18.32
C ALA A 252 -8.79 -2.88 -19.20
N LYS A 253 -9.22 -4.15 -19.16
CA LYS A 253 -10.51 -4.58 -19.71
C LYS A 253 -11.61 -4.26 -18.72
N ARG A 254 -12.85 -4.20 -19.21
CA ARG A 254 -14.01 -3.75 -18.44
C ARG A 254 -15.10 -4.80 -18.50
N LYS A 255 -15.69 -5.09 -17.35
CA LYS A 255 -16.92 -5.87 -17.25
C LYS A 255 -17.95 -5.06 -16.50
N TYR A 256 -19.06 -4.75 -17.15
CA TYR A 256 -20.11 -3.94 -16.55
C TYR A 256 -21.15 -4.83 -15.88
N ILE A 257 -21.55 -4.44 -14.68
CA ILE A 257 -22.68 -5.00 -13.93
C ILE A 257 -23.62 -3.84 -13.64
N PHE A 258 -24.90 -4.00 -13.99
CA PHE A 258 -25.91 -2.98 -13.76
C PHE A 258 -26.87 -3.42 -12.67
N VAL A 259 -27.19 -2.49 -11.77
CA VAL A 259 -28.12 -2.72 -10.66
C VAL A 259 -29.09 -1.54 -10.54
N GLU A 260 -30.22 -1.76 -9.89
CA GLU A 260 -31.29 -0.74 -9.79
C GLU A 260 -31.12 0.21 -8.61
N THR A 261 -30.23 -0.12 -7.65
CA THR A 261 -30.08 0.66 -6.41
C THR A 261 -28.61 0.86 -6.03
N TRP A 262 -28.31 1.99 -5.39
CA TRP A 262 -26.99 2.25 -4.80
C TRP A 262 -26.65 1.26 -3.68
N GLY A 263 -27.66 0.77 -2.97
CA GLY A 263 -27.52 -0.23 -1.92
C GLY A 263 -28.02 0.27 -0.57
N TYR A 264 -28.90 -0.52 0.02
CA TYR A 264 -29.53 -0.29 1.31
C TYR A 264 -29.31 -1.52 2.18
N ARG A 265 -29.29 -1.30 3.49
CA ARG A 265 -29.20 -2.38 4.45
C ARG A 265 -30.58 -3.02 4.61
N VAL A 266 -30.71 -4.26 4.16
CA VAL A 266 -31.94 -5.06 4.25
C VAL A 266 -31.60 -6.37 4.94
N ASN A 267 -32.29 -6.69 6.04
CA ASN A 267 -32.06 -7.92 6.80
C ASN A 267 -30.59 -8.13 7.22
N GLY A 268 -29.87 -7.05 7.52
CA GLY A 268 -28.48 -7.08 7.97
C GLY A 268 -27.42 -7.10 6.87
N THR A 269 -27.80 -7.31 5.60
CA THR A 269 -26.89 -7.31 4.44
C THR A 269 -27.12 -6.10 3.53
N TRP A 270 -26.14 -5.79 2.68
CA TRP A 270 -26.23 -4.72 1.69
C TRP A 270 -26.69 -5.28 0.35
N ASN A 271 -27.72 -4.68 -0.24
CA ASN A 271 -28.10 -4.91 -1.63
C ASN A 271 -27.47 -3.86 -2.56
N GLY A 272 -27.84 -3.87 -3.84
CA GLY A 272 -27.41 -2.88 -4.82
C GLY A 272 -25.89 -2.81 -4.98
N MET A 273 -25.39 -1.68 -5.48
CA MET A 273 -23.97 -1.47 -5.77
C MET A 273 -23.09 -1.63 -4.52
N THR A 274 -23.49 -1.06 -3.37
CA THR A 274 -22.78 -1.26 -2.10
C THR A 274 -22.68 -2.75 -1.74
N GLY A 275 -23.73 -3.53 -1.98
CA GLY A 275 -23.70 -4.98 -1.77
C GLY A 275 -22.65 -5.69 -2.61
N TYR A 276 -22.55 -5.36 -3.90
CA TYR A 276 -21.53 -5.92 -4.80
C TYR A 276 -20.11 -5.58 -4.33
N LEU A 277 -19.88 -4.35 -3.84
CA LEU A 277 -18.59 -3.92 -3.30
C LEU A 277 -18.23 -4.68 -2.01
N VAL A 278 -19.16 -4.75 -1.06
CA VAL A 278 -18.94 -5.43 0.24
C VAL A 278 -18.67 -6.93 0.07
N ARG A 279 -19.26 -7.56 -0.94
CA ARG A 279 -19.02 -8.97 -1.26
C ARG A 279 -17.80 -9.20 -2.16
N GLU A 280 -17.05 -8.15 -2.49
CA GLU A 280 -15.88 -8.19 -3.39
C GLU A 280 -16.23 -8.81 -4.76
N GLU A 281 -17.47 -8.64 -5.22
CA GLU A 281 -17.93 -9.14 -6.52
C GLU A 281 -17.54 -8.19 -7.66
N VAL A 282 -17.31 -6.92 -7.32
CA VAL A 282 -16.81 -5.84 -8.20
C VAL A 282 -15.74 -5.04 -7.49
N GLU A 283 -14.80 -4.50 -8.26
CA GLU A 283 -13.69 -3.70 -7.72
C GLU A 283 -14.02 -2.19 -7.68
N ILE A 284 -14.94 -1.71 -8.54
CA ILE A 284 -15.29 -0.29 -8.65
C ILE A 284 -16.81 -0.08 -8.67
N GLY A 285 -17.29 0.88 -7.87
CA GLY A 285 -18.62 1.48 -8.02
C GLY A 285 -18.56 2.61 -9.04
N GLY A 286 -19.04 2.37 -10.26
CA GLY A 286 -18.96 3.31 -11.37
C GLY A 286 -19.98 4.46 -11.29
N SER A 287 -21.02 4.34 -10.45
CA SER A 287 -21.96 5.42 -10.20
C SER A 287 -21.58 6.18 -8.93
N PRO A 288 -21.40 7.52 -8.99
CA PRO A 288 -21.14 8.33 -7.80
C PRO A 288 -22.18 8.08 -6.71
N MET A 289 -21.72 7.97 -5.46
CA MET A 289 -22.57 7.74 -4.30
C MET A 289 -22.24 8.73 -3.18
N PHE A 290 -23.25 9.08 -2.39
CA PHE A 290 -23.04 9.96 -1.25
C PHE A 290 -22.22 9.29 -0.15
N PHE A 291 -21.39 10.10 0.52
CA PHE A 291 -20.73 9.76 1.77
C PHE A 291 -21.77 9.71 2.89
N THR A 292 -21.95 8.54 3.48
CA THR A 292 -22.80 8.36 4.67
C THR A 292 -21.99 7.68 5.76
N SER A 293 -22.36 7.93 7.03
CA SER A 293 -21.72 7.31 8.19
C SER A 293 -21.79 5.78 8.18
N GLU A 294 -22.83 5.21 7.59
CA GLU A 294 -22.98 3.76 7.47
C GLU A 294 -22.07 3.14 6.41
N ARG A 295 -21.76 3.88 5.33
CA ARG A 295 -20.96 3.36 4.19
C ARG A 295 -19.47 3.59 4.36
N ILE A 296 -19.04 4.66 5.02
CA ILE A 296 -17.62 4.98 5.21
C ILE A 296 -16.83 3.88 5.94
N ALA A 297 -17.50 3.04 6.73
CA ALA A 297 -16.89 1.94 7.45
C ALA A 297 -16.72 0.65 6.62
N ILE A 298 -17.29 0.59 5.41
CA ILE A 298 -17.39 -0.65 4.62
C ILE A 298 -16.97 -0.50 3.16
N VAL A 299 -16.90 0.72 2.63
CA VAL A 299 -16.41 1.00 1.27
C VAL A 299 -15.46 2.19 1.30
N ASP A 300 -14.40 2.09 0.51
CA ASP A 300 -13.45 3.17 0.30
C ASP A 300 -13.93 4.09 -0.82
N TYR A 301 -13.76 5.40 -0.63
CA TYR A 301 -14.20 6.41 -1.57
C TYR A 301 -13.02 7.09 -2.24
N ILE A 302 -13.18 7.34 -3.54
CA ILE A 302 -12.29 8.20 -4.32
C ILE A 302 -13.01 9.49 -4.70
N SER A 303 -12.26 10.55 -4.97
CA SER A 303 -12.83 11.82 -5.40
C SER A 303 -13.56 11.65 -6.74
N SER A 304 -14.85 12.01 -6.78
CA SER A 304 -15.59 12.06 -8.04
C SER A 304 -15.26 13.36 -8.79
N PRO A 305 -15.06 13.30 -10.12
CA PRO A 305 -14.89 14.49 -10.94
C PRO A 305 -16.20 15.27 -11.11
N THR A 306 -17.35 14.67 -10.78
CA THR A 306 -18.67 15.29 -10.94
C THR A 306 -19.08 16.04 -9.67
N PRO A 307 -19.20 17.38 -9.71
CA PRO A 307 -19.63 18.14 -8.54
C PRO A 307 -21.11 17.86 -8.24
N THR A 308 -21.40 17.36 -7.04
CA THR A 308 -22.76 17.17 -6.54
C THR A 308 -23.09 18.23 -5.50
N ARG A 309 -24.28 18.83 -5.61
CA ARG A 309 -24.76 19.86 -4.66
C ARG A 309 -26.23 19.64 -4.37
N SER A 310 -26.63 19.82 -3.12
CA SER A 310 -28.04 19.93 -2.76
C SER A 310 -28.59 21.27 -3.27
N LYS A 311 -29.72 21.23 -3.97
CA LYS A 311 -30.40 22.42 -4.49
C LYS A 311 -31.87 22.37 -4.09
N PHE A 312 -32.43 23.51 -3.72
CA PHE A 312 -33.87 23.67 -3.60
C PHE A 312 -34.43 24.05 -4.98
N VAL A 313 -35.32 23.22 -5.50
CA VAL A 313 -36.01 23.50 -6.76
C VAL A 313 -37.40 23.99 -6.41
N PHE A 314 -37.68 25.25 -6.72
CA PHE A 314 -39.00 25.84 -6.56
C PHE A 314 -39.73 25.79 -7.90
N GLN A 315 -41.05 25.60 -7.85
CA GLN A 315 -41.86 25.82 -9.04
C GLN A 315 -41.77 27.30 -9.43
N GLN A 316 -41.79 27.56 -10.74
CA GLN A 316 -41.88 28.93 -11.24
C GLN A 316 -43.12 29.59 -10.60
N PRO A 317 -42.97 30.78 -9.97
CA PRO A 317 -44.12 31.50 -9.47
C PRO A 317 -45.08 31.77 -10.63
N LYS A 318 -46.39 31.64 -10.39
CA LYS A 318 -47.39 32.05 -11.37
C LYS A 318 -47.13 33.52 -11.73
N LEU A 319 -47.34 33.88 -13.00
CA LEU A 319 -47.31 35.28 -13.43
C LEU A 319 -48.19 36.11 -12.47
N SER A 320 -47.78 37.36 -12.19
CA SER A 320 -48.53 38.24 -11.29
C SER A 320 -50.01 38.24 -11.67
N TYR A 321 -50.89 38.09 -10.68
CA TYR A 321 -52.33 38.21 -10.90
C TYR A 321 -52.70 39.60 -11.43
N GLU A 322 -51.87 40.59 -11.09
CA GLU A 322 -51.98 41.96 -11.57
C GLU A 322 -51.35 42.11 -12.97
N ASN A 323 -52.20 42.45 -13.94
CA ASN A 323 -51.77 42.89 -15.28
C ASN A 323 -51.33 44.36 -15.28
N ASN A 324 -51.65 45.13 -14.23
CA ASN A 324 -51.40 46.56 -14.17
C ASN A 324 -50.36 46.90 -13.11
N LEU A 325 -49.13 47.15 -13.57
CA LEU A 325 -48.00 47.55 -12.73
C LEU A 325 -48.25 48.82 -11.91
N PHE A 326 -49.18 49.70 -12.31
CA PHE A 326 -49.49 50.94 -11.61
C PHE A 326 -50.36 50.76 -10.35
N LEU A 327 -50.92 49.56 -10.11
CA LEU A 327 -51.71 49.25 -8.90
C LEU A 327 -50.86 48.67 -7.77
N LEU A 328 -49.58 48.35 -8.03
CA LEU A 328 -48.68 47.88 -6.98
C LEU A 328 -48.35 49.06 -6.04
N SER A 329 -48.54 48.84 -4.74
CA SER A 329 -48.20 49.80 -3.70
C SER A 329 -46.69 50.08 -3.71
N PHE A 330 -46.35 51.36 -3.86
CA PHE A 330 -44.98 51.90 -3.85
C PHE A 330 -44.38 51.99 -2.44
#